data_AF-A0A940C136-F1
#
_entry.id   AF-A0A940C136-F1
#
_cell.length_a   1.000
_cell.length_b   1.000
_cell.length_c   1.000
_cell.angle_alpha   90.00
_cell.angle_beta   90.00
_cell.angle_gamma   90.00
#
_symmetry.space_group_name_H-M   'P 1'
#
loop_
_entity.id
_entity.type
_entity.pdbx_description
1 polymer ?
#
loop_
_entity_poly.entity_id
_entity_poly.type
_entity_poly.pdbx_seq_one_letter_code
_entity_poly.pdbx_strand_id
1 'polypeptide(L)'
;MKKFMFSERRKAMSIKPIILTGLSCAGKSTIAKELQKTGNYIIVDAVTTRPQRKDDFNYNYCGKDTFEKHIENDDFLINTTYLNHYYGILKLDYDATMSKNKTPILILSAESVQTLLNEKNFDCTCFFIDANDDLILERYKKREKYNKEKYKALMLQNCNDRTYSNKANYVIKSTSNNLEDIIELIEVLVHTTNIGGGLSGRIIKLMLRCGMLLDNATESSVKGASYDLLLGDEYYYDGKINHLTNSSSFLTIEPYDYAIVSCKESARIPRDIIGKFGLTVGLFCQGIILSNGPQIDPGFNGTLFCLLFNTSNRAVHLKRGMHYATIEFNKLLEPAPLYEGDYQGKSKIIDYIPANALHGAINELKKEIEKLKNESRIMQNIYLGVVALMFAILSILLVLK
;
A
#
# COMPACT_ATOMS: atom_id res chain seq x y z
N MET A 1 25.34 28.10 -8.21
CA MET A 1 24.11 28.71 -7.65
C MET A 1 23.03 28.63 -8.73
N LYS A 2 22.22 27.55 -8.74
CA LYS A 2 21.16 27.37 -9.73
C LYS A 2 19.93 28.16 -9.30
N LYS A 3 19.60 29.16 -10.10
CA LYS A 3 18.34 29.90 -10.13
C LYS A 3 17.20 28.87 -10.19
N PHE A 4 16.36 28.75 -9.16
CA PHE A 4 14.95 28.40 -9.26
C PHE A 4 14.31 28.53 -7.88
N MET A 5 13.15 29.20 -7.84
CA MET A 5 12.00 29.01 -6.96
C MET A 5 11.27 30.36 -6.93
N PHE A 6 10.06 30.41 -7.48
CA PHE A 6 9.09 31.52 -7.40
C PHE A 6 9.10 32.66 -8.44
N SER A 7 9.62 32.47 -9.67
CA SER A 7 9.44 33.52 -10.71
C SER A 7 8.88 33.10 -12.06
N GLU A 8 8.41 31.87 -12.24
CA GLU A 8 7.50 31.62 -13.35
C GLU A 8 6.08 31.89 -12.87
N ARG A 9 5.54 33.04 -13.31
CA ARG A 9 4.11 33.32 -13.36
C ARG A 9 3.40 32.02 -13.75
N ARG A 10 2.41 31.60 -12.95
CA ARG A 10 1.50 30.48 -13.24
C ARG A 10 1.21 30.47 -14.75
N LYS A 11 1.91 29.63 -15.52
CA LYS A 11 1.43 29.25 -16.86
C LYS A 11 0.00 28.79 -16.63
N ALA A 12 -0.95 29.29 -17.41
CA ALA A 12 -2.32 28.80 -17.37
C ALA A 12 -2.26 27.28 -17.27
N MET A 13 -2.81 26.69 -16.21
CA MET A 13 -2.76 25.25 -15.98
C MET A 13 -3.26 24.56 -17.24
N SER A 14 -2.35 23.97 -18.01
CA SER A 14 -2.72 23.16 -19.16
C SER A 14 -3.54 22.00 -18.61
N ILE A 15 -4.73 21.79 -19.18
CA ILE A 15 -5.58 20.67 -18.80
C ILE A 15 -4.79 19.38 -19.00
N LYS A 16 -4.55 18.67 -17.89
CA LYS A 16 -3.77 17.44 -17.90
C LYS A 16 -4.70 16.26 -18.20
N PRO A 17 -4.48 15.50 -19.28
CA PRO A 17 -5.32 14.35 -19.62
C PRO A 17 -5.21 13.25 -18.56
N ILE A 18 -6.27 12.44 -18.48
CA ILE A 18 -6.27 11.22 -17.67
C ILE A 18 -6.27 9.98 -18.56
N ILE A 19 -5.58 8.95 -18.09
CA ILE A 19 -5.56 7.65 -18.74
C ILE A 19 -6.28 6.66 -17.85
N LEU A 20 -7.25 5.94 -18.41
CA LEU A 20 -7.88 4.78 -17.78
C LEU A 20 -7.34 3.51 -18.44
N THR A 21 -6.52 2.78 -17.70
CA THR A 21 -5.97 1.49 -18.11
C THR A 21 -6.29 0.40 -17.08
N GLY A 22 -5.87 -0.84 -17.32
CA GLY A 22 -6.12 -1.97 -16.43
C GLY A 22 -6.90 -3.10 -17.09
N LEU A 23 -7.52 -3.97 -16.29
CA LEU A 23 -7.97 -5.28 -16.79
C LEU A 23 -9.15 -5.18 -17.75
N SER A 24 -9.21 -6.11 -18.72
CA SER A 24 -10.43 -6.32 -19.49
C SER A 24 -11.56 -6.73 -18.54
N CYS A 25 -12.75 -6.15 -18.73
CA CYS A 25 -13.92 -6.27 -17.84
C CYS A 25 -13.78 -5.62 -16.43
N ALA A 26 -12.75 -4.80 -16.17
CA ALA A 26 -12.63 -4.06 -14.90
C ALA A 26 -13.55 -2.83 -14.76
N GLY A 27 -14.26 -2.42 -15.83
CA GLY A 27 -15.24 -1.32 -15.78
C GLY A 27 -14.72 0.04 -16.27
N LYS A 28 -13.53 0.10 -16.88
CA LYS A 28 -12.92 1.33 -17.43
C LYS A 28 -13.88 2.18 -18.26
N SER A 29 -14.57 1.55 -19.21
CA SER A 29 -15.48 2.25 -20.13
C SER A 29 -16.74 2.78 -19.42
N THR A 30 -17.19 2.10 -18.36
CA THR A 30 -18.28 2.58 -17.50
C THR A 30 -17.83 3.79 -16.67
N ILE A 31 -16.65 3.71 -16.04
CA ILE A 31 -16.05 4.82 -15.29
C ILE A 31 -15.89 6.05 -16.19
N ALA A 32 -15.37 5.88 -17.41
CA ALA A 32 -15.21 6.95 -18.38
C ALA A 32 -16.55 7.64 -18.71
N LYS A 33 -17.60 6.85 -18.95
CA LYS A 33 -18.96 7.36 -19.22
C LYS A 33 -19.50 8.18 -18.07
N GLU A 34 -19.38 7.70 -16.83
CA GLU A 34 -19.86 8.45 -15.65
C GLU A 34 -19.05 9.73 -15.44
N LEU A 35 -17.73 9.70 -15.61
CA LEU A 35 -16.90 10.93 -15.59
C LEU A 35 -17.33 11.93 -16.65
N GLN A 36 -17.60 11.49 -17.89
CA GLN A 36 -18.07 12.38 -18.95
C GLN A 36 -19.40 13.06 -18.62
N LYS A 37 -20.29 12.40 -17.86
CA LYS A 37 -21.57 12.98 -17.42
C LYS A 37 -21.40 14.13 -16.42
N THR A 38 -20.28 14.22 -15.70
CA THR A 38 -20.02 15.35 -14.79
C THR A 38 -19.76 16.66 -15.54
N GLY A 39 -19.54 16.58 -16.86
CA GLY A 39 -19.38 17.73 -17.75
C GLY A 39 -17.95 18.23 -17.87
N ASN A 40 -17.07 17.87 -16.93
CA ASN A 40 -15.67 18.27 -16.86
C ASN A 40 -14.75 17.44 -17.77
N TYR A 41 -15.20 16.26 -18.18
CA TYR A 41 -14.41 15.29 -18.94
C TYR A 41 -14.94 15.08 -20.35
N ILE A 42 -14.06 14.65 -21.25
CA ILE A 42 -14.40 14.22 -22.60
C ILE A 42 -13.62 12.97 -22.96
N ILE A 43 -14.30 11.96 -23.47
CA ILE A 43 -13.65 10.72 -23.91
C ILE A 43 -13.07 10.95 -25.31
N VAL A 44 -11.81 10.54 -25.50
CA VAL A 44 -11.16 10.57 -26.80
C VAL A 44 -11.52 9.29 -27.56
N ASP A 45 -12.04 9.44 -28.77
CA ASP A 45 -12.35 8.30 -29.63
C ASP A 45 -11.06 7.61 -30.09
N ALA A 46 -11.11 6.28 -30.16
CA ALA A 46 -10.00 5.46 -30.63
C ALA A 46 -10.37 4.79 -31.95
N VAL A 47 -9.39 4.54 -32.82
CA VAL A 47 -9.55 3.74 -34.03
C VAL A 47 -9.19 2.28 -33.73
N THR A 48 -9.94 1.32 -34.28
CA THR A 48 -9.68 -0.11 -34.06
C THR A 48 -10.03 -0.99 -35.25
N THR A 49 -9.28 -2.08 -35.42
CA THR A 49 -9.57 -3.15 -36.40
C THR A 49 -10.37 -4.32 -35.82
N ARG A 50 -10.70 -4.27 -34.52
CA ARG A 50 -11.56 -5.28 -33.88
C ARG A 50 -13.01 -5.16 -34.37
N PRO A 51 -13.76 -6.26 -34.52
CA PRO A 51 -15.20 -6.21 -34.71
C PRO A 51 -15.94 -5.42 -33.62
N GLN A 52 -17.01 -4.73 -34.00
CA GLN A 52 -17.85 -3.94 -33.10
C GLN A 52 -18.50 -4.80 -32.00
N ARG A 53 -18.48 -4.30 -30.75
CA ARG A 53 -19.26 -4.87 -29.64
C ARG A 53 -20.49 -4.00 -29.36
N LYS A 54 -21.50 -4.61 -28.75
CA LYS A 54 -22.77 -3.95 -28.41
C LYS A 54 -22.62 -2.79 -27.41
N ASP A 55 -21.60 -2.83 -26.55
CA ASP A 55 -21.37 -1.86 -25.48
C ASP A 55 -20.31 -0.79 -25.80
N ASP A 56 -19.66 -0.89 -26.96
CA ASP A 56 -18.65 0.06 -27.42
C ASP A 56 -19.30 1.41 -27.75
N PHE A 57 -18.63 2.51 -27.40
CA PHE A 57 -19.13 3.88 -27.60
C PHE A 57 -18.06 4.90 -27.98
N ASN A 58 -16.79 4.53 -27.90
CA ASN A 58 -15.63 5.42 -28.11
C ASN A 58 -14.68 4.85 -29.17
N TYR A 59 -15.22 4.16 -30.18
CA TYR A 59 -14.42 3.51 -31.20
C TYR A 59 -14.92 3.83 -32.61
N ASN A 60 -13.97 4.23 -33.46
CA ASN A 60 -14.09 4.29 -34.91
C ASN A 60 -13.52 2.98 -35.49
N TYR A 61 -14.38 2.18 -36.13
CA TYR A 61 -13.97 0.89 -36.69
C TYR A 61 -13.44 1.04 -38.10
N CYS A 62 -12.26 0.48 -38.37
CA CYS A 62 -11.65 0.51 -39.70
C CYS A 62 -11.07 -0.85 -40.11
N GLY A 63 -10.82 -1.03 -41.41
CA GLY A 63 -10.07 -2.16 -41.93
C GLY A 63 -8.57 -2.05 -41.62
N LYS A 64 -7.83 -3.15 -41.80
CA LYS A 64 -6.36 -3.17 -41.61
C LYS A 64 -5.65 -2.17 -42.53
N ASP A 65 -6.00 -2.15 -43.82
CA ASP A 65 -5.39 -1.25 -44.81
C ASP A 65 -5.56 0.23 -44.43
N THR A 66 -6.70 0.61 -43.84
CA THR A 66 -6.93 1.99 -43.39
C THR A 66 -6.11 2.30 -42.14
N PHE A 67 -6.00 1.35 -41.22
CA PHE A 67 -5.17 1.49 -40.03
C PHE A 67 -3.68 1.63 -40.40
N GLU A 68 -3.20 0.81 -41.33
CA GLU A 68 -1.82 0.83 -41.83
C GLU A 68 -1.49 2.16 -42.52
N LYS A 69 -2.42 2.74 -43.30
CA LYS A 69 -2.26 4.10 -43.85
C LYS A 69 -2.06 5.16 -42.76
N HIS A 70 -2.80 5.07 -41.65
CA HIS A 70 -2.60 5.98 -40.52
C HIS A 70 -1.24 5.79 -39.84
N ILE A 71 -0.68 4.57 -39.85
CA ILE A 71 0.68 4.31 -39.38
C ILE A 71 1.69 4.95 -40.34
N GLU A 72 1.55 4.74 -41.65
CA GLU A 72 2.45 5.29 -42.68
C GLU A 72 2.49 6.82 -42.66
N ASN A 73 1.35 7.46 -42.37
CA ASN A 73 1.22 8.91 -42.30
C ASN A 73 1.67 9.51 -40.94
N ASP A 74 2.05 8.70 -39.94
CA ASP A 74 2.30 9.13 -38.56
C ASP A 74 1.11 9.90 -37.93
N ASP A 75 -0.12 9.43 -38.18
CA ASP A 75 -1.34 10.09 -37.69
C ASP A 75 -1.63 9.78 -36.20
N PHE A 76 -0.99 8.74 -35.64
CA PHE A 76 -1.30 8.26 -34.29
C PHE A 76 -0.55 9.01 -33.18
N LEU A 77 -1.28 9.46 -32.17
CA LEU A 77 -0.70 9.81 -30.88
C LEU A 77 -0.10 8.55 -30.24
N ILE A 78 -0.85 7.46 -30.30
CA ILE A 78 -0.40 6.13 -29.89
C ILE A 78 -1.17 5.05 -30.65
N ASN A 79 -0.49 3.95 -30.97
CA ASN A 79 -1.12 2.74 -31.47
C ASN A 79 -0.52 1.51 -30.76
N THR A 80 -1.28 0.41 -30.77
CA THR A 80 -0.90 -0.84 -30.13
C THR A 80 -1.61 -2.01 -30.78
N THR A 81 -1.09 -3.21 -30.53
CA THR A 81 -1.84 -4.45 -30.71
C THR A 81 -2.35 -4.92 -29.36
N TYR A 82 -3.62 -5.34 -29.26
CA TYR A 82 -4.18 -5.95 -28.06
C TYR A 82 -5.14 -7.07 -28.46
N LEU A 83 -4.89 -8.29 -27.97
CA LEU A 83 -5.65 -9.50 -28.36
C LEU A 83 -5.79 -9.65 -29.89
N ASN A 84 -4.68 -9.50 -30.62
CA ASN A 84 -4.58 -9.62 -32.08
C ASN A 84 -5.38 -8.58 -32.91
N HIS A 85 -5.80 -7.48 -32.29
CA HIS A 85 -6.41 -6.35 -32.98
C HIS A 85 -5.60 -5.08 -32.77
N TYR A 86 -5.61 -4.20 -33.77
CA TYR A 86 -4.96 -2.90 -33.69
C TYR A 86 -5.89 -1.89 -33.04
N TYR A 87 -5.34 -1.06 -32.18
CA TYR A 87 -6.01 0.07 -31.54
C TYR A 87 -5.10 1.28 -31.63
N GLY A 88 -5.67 2.47 -31.79
CA GLY A 88 -4.89 3.69 -31.72
C GLY A 88 -5.74 4.92 -31.44
N ILE A 89 -5.10 5.98 -30.97
CA ILE A 89 -5.71 7.30 -30.80
C ILE A 89 -5.04 8.23 -31.78
N LEU A 90 -5.80 8.87 -32.65
CA LEU A 90 -5.28 9.82 -33.63
C LEU A 90 -4.89 11.14 -32.95
N LYS A 91 -3.83 11.79 -33.43
CA LYS A 91 -3.41 13.12 -32.96
C LYS A 91 -4.53 14.14 -33.12
N LEU A 92 -5.22 14.10 -34.26
CA LEU A 92 -6.36 14.98 -34.57
C LEU A 92 -7.50 14.85 -33.56
N ASP A 93 -7.89 13.62 -33.21
CA ASP A 93 -8.97 13.38 -32.25
C ASP A 93 -8.58 13.87 -30.85
N TYR A 94 -7.34 13.62 -30.43
CA TYR A 94 -6.81 14.12 -29.17
C TYR A 94 -6.79 15.66 -29.12
N ASP A 95 -6.22 16.32 -30.13
CA ASP A 95 -6.12 17.78 -30.20
C ASP A 95 -7.50 18.45 -30.24
N ALA A 96 -8.46 17.84 -30.96
CA ALA A 96 -9.85 18.29 -30.99
C ALA A 96 -10.49 18.24 -29.59
N THR A 97 -10.19 17.22 -28.77
CA THR A 97 -10.69 17.17 -27.38
C THR A 97 -10.03 18.20 -26.47
N MET A 98 -8.73 18.42 -26.60
CA MET A 98 -7.99 19.43 -25.83
C MET A 98 -8.51 20.86 -26.06
N SER A 99 -9.00 21.15 -27.27
CA SER A 99 -9.58 22.46 -27.61
C SER A 99 -10.88 22.80 -26.86
N LYS A 100 -11.55 21.80 -26.27
CA LYS A 100 -12.89 21.94 -25.66
C LYS A 100 -12.88 22.38 -24.19
N ASN A 101 -11.72 22.73 -23.63
CA ASN A 101 -11.53 23.13 -22.24
C ASN A 101 -12.10 22.10 -21.22
N LYS A 102 -12.00 20.80 -21.58
CA LYS A 102 -12.41 19.65 -20.77
C LYS A 102 -11.24 18.68 -20.66
N THR A 103 -11.19 17.91 -19.58
CA THR A 103 -10.15 16.91 -19.34
C THR A 103 -10.33 15.71 -20.26
N PRO A 104 -9.37 15.43 -21.18
CA PRO A 104 -9.47 14.24 -22.03
C PRO A 104 -9.30 12.96 -21.22
N ILE A 105 -10.10 11.95 -21.54
CA ILE A 105 -9.99 10.58 -21.03
C ILE A 105 -9.51 9.68 -22.17
N LEU A 106 -8.30 9.13 -22.02
CA LEU A 106 -7.77 8.13 -22.93
C LEU A 106 -7.96 6.74 -22.31
N ILE A 107 -8.63 5.83 -23.02
CA ILE A 107 -8.79 4.43 -22.58
C ILE A 107 -7.78 3.59 -23.34
N LEU A 108 -6.75 3.10 -22.65
CA LEU A 108 -5.61 2.41 -23.24
C LEU A 108 -5.41 1.01 -22.63
N SER A 109 -4.77 0.10 -23.36
CA SER A 109 -4.26 -1.15 -22.77
C SER A 109 -3.09 -0.85 -21.84
N ALA A 110 -2.80 -1.75 -20.91
CA ALA A 110 -1.76 -1.54 -19.90
C ALA A 110 -0.35 -1.41 -20.51
N GLU A 111 -0.09 -2.17 -21.57
CA GLU A 111 1.16 -2.16 -22.32
C GLU A 111 1.40 -0.81 -23.04
N SER A 112 0.40 -0.27 -23.73
CA SER A 112 0.56 1.00 -24.48
C SER A 112 0.86 2.19 -23.57
N VAL A 113 0.36 2.16 -22.34
CA VAL A 113 0.65 3.21 -21.35
C VAL A 113 2.15 3.31 -21.09
N GLN A 114 2.89 2.21 -21.11
CA GLN A 114 4.34 2.24 -20.90
C GLN A 114 5.06 3.01 -22.01
N THR A 115 4.72 2.73 -23.27
CA THR A 115 5.24 3.46 -24.43
C THR A 115 4.93 4.95 -24.31
N LEU A 116 3.70 5.31 -23.92
CA LEU A 116 3.31 6.72 -23.81
C LEU A 116 4.03 7.45 -22.66
N LEU A 117 4.13 6.83 -21.50
CA LEU A 117 4.75 7.42 -20.31
C LEU A 117 6.27 7.53 -20.45
N ASN A 118 6.94 6.48 -20.93
CA ASN A 118 8.39 6.41 -20.93
C ASN A 118 9.02 7.03 -22.19
N GLU A 119 8.48 6.73 -23.37
CA GLU A 119 9.12 7.14 -24.64
C GLU A 119 8.71 8.55 -25.05
N LYS A 120 7.46 8.93 -24.78
CA LYS A 120 6.90 10.23 -25.20
C LYS A 120 6.86 11.27 -24.07
N ASN A 121 7.28 10.91 -22.86
CA ASN A 121 7.22 11.76 -21.65
C ASN A 121 5.87 12.48 -21.51
N PHE A 122 4.78 11.74 -21.74
CA PHE A 122 3.45 12.30 -21.86
C PHE A 122 2.90 12.70 -20.47
N ASP A 123 2.70 14.00 -20.26
CA ASP A 123 2.21 14.53 -19.00
C ASP A 123 0.72 14.19 -18.79
N CYS A 124 0.44 13.13 -18.03
CA CYS A 124 -0.90 12.65 -17.75
C CYS A 124 -1.04 12.07 -16.34
N THR A 125 -2.27 11.87 -15.88
CA THR A 125 -2.55 11.11 -14.66
C THR A 125 -3.13 9.76 -15.05
N CYS A 126 -2.40 8.69 -14.77
CA CYS A 126 -2.75 7.33 -15.14
C CYS A 126 -3.39 6.58 -13.98
N PHE A 127 -4.59 6.05 -14.21
CA PHE A 127 -5.36 5.21 -13.29
C PHE A 127 -5.42 3.78 -13.84
N PHE A 128 -4.91 2.82 -13.08
CA PHE A 128 -5.06 1.41 -13.36
C PHE A 128 -6.29 0.85 -12.62
N ILE A 129 -7.28 0.37 -13.37
CA ILE A 129 -8.49 -0.24 -12.82
C ILE A 129 -8.31 -1.76 -12.74
N ASP A 130 -8.23 -2.26 -11.51
CA ASP A 130 -8.14 -3.68 -11.17
C ASP A 130 -9.51 -4.18 -10.68
N ALA A 131 -9.72 -5.50 -10.72
CA ALA A 131 -10.90 -6.16 -10.17
C ALA A 131 -10.57 -7.61 -9.82
N ASN A 132 -11.30 -8.20 -8.89
CA ASN A 132 -11.16 -9.61 -8.56
C ASN A 132 -11.70 -10.51 -9.69
N ASP A 133 -11.21 -11.74 -9.74
CA ASP A 133 -11.48 -12.65 -10.86
C ASP A 133 -12.97 -13.06 -10.93
N ASP A 134 -13.68 -13.12 -9.79
CA ASP A 134 -15.10 -13.41 -9.72
C ASP A 134 -15.95 -12.33 -10.42
N LEU A 135 -15.65 -11.05 -10.15
CA LEU A 135 -16.32 -9.92 -10.78
C LEU A 135 -16.00 -9.83 -12.27
N ILE A 136 -14.76 -10.16 -12.65
CA ILE A 136 -14.40 -10.24 -14.07
C ILE A 136 -15.22 -11.31 -14.78
N LEU A 137 -15.37 -12.50 -14.19
CA LEU A 137 -16.20 -13.57 -14.75
C LEU A 137 -17.66 -13.16 -14.91
N GLU A 138 -18.23 -12.51 -13.89
CA GLU A 138 -19.62 -12.00 -13.93
C GLU A 138 -19.80 -11.01 -15.08
N ARG A 139 -18.91 -10.01 -15.18
CA ARG A 139 -18.96 -8.97 -16.22
C ARG A 139 -18.70 -9.54 -17.61
N TYR A 140 -17.82 -10.53 -17.74
CA TYR A 140 -17.58 -11.23 -19.01
C TYR A 140 -18.86 -11.94 -19.50
N LYS A 141 -19.54 -12.71 -18.63
CA LYS A 141 -20.79 -13.41 -18.97
C LYS A 141 -21.93 -12.46 -19.35
N LYS A 142 -21.97 -11.26 -18.77
CA LYS A 142 -22.95 -10.21 -19.15
C LYS A 142 -22.63 -9.59 -20.51
N ARG A 143 -21.36 -9.53 -20.90
CA ARG A 143 -20.90 -8.92 -22.15
C ARG A 143 -21.09 -9.84 -23.35
N GLU A 144 -20.79 -11.12 -23.21
CA GLU A 144 -20.88 -12.09 -24.30
C GLU A 144 -21.19 -13.51 -23.80
N LYS A 145 -21.63 -14.38 -24.72
CA LYS A 145 -21.89 -15.79 -24.42
C LYS A 145 -20.59 -16.44 -23.93
N TYR A 146 -20.66 -17.10 -22.78
CA TYR A 146 -19.50 -17.73 -22.16
C TYR A 146 -18.81 -18.71 -23.12
N ASN A 147 -17.51 -18.50 -23.31
CA ASN A 147 -16.61 -19.36 -24.06
C ASN A 147 -15.34 -19.56 -23.23
N LYS A 148 -15.02 -20.84 -22.93
CA LYS A 148 -13.94 -21.22 -22.03
C LYS A 148 -12.56 -20.81 -22.54
N GLU A 149 -12.30 -20.95 -23.84
CA GLU A 149 -11.01 -20.64 -24.44
C GLU A 149 -10.75 -19.13 -24.47
N LYS A 150 -11.76 -18.35 -24.91
CA LYS A 150 -11.69 -16.89 -24.88
C LYS A 150 -11.51 -16.34 -23.47
N TYR A 151 -12.25 -16.91 -22.50
CA TYR A 151 -12.12 -16.50 -21.10
C TYR A 151 -10.72 -16.80 -20.55
N LYS A 152 -10.15 -17.98 -20.87
CA LYS A 152 -8.78 -18.33 -20.48
C LYS A 152 -7.74 -17.36 -21.08
N ALA A 153 -7.88 -17.00 -22.37
CA ALA A 153 -7.02 -16.02 -23.00
C ALA A 153 -7.14 -14.63 -22.35
N LEU A 154 -8.36 -14.21 -22.00
CA LEU A 154 -8.61 -12.96 -21.27
C LEU A 154 -7.97 -12.96 -19.88
N MET A 155 -8.07 -14.08 -19.13
CA MET A 155 -7.43 -14.20 -17.82
C MET A 155 -5.90 -14.11 -17.93
N LEU A 156 -5.31 -14.78 -18.92
CA LEU A 156 -3.87 -14.70 -19.17
C LEU A 156 -3.44 -13.26 -19.49
N GLN A 157 -4.20 -12.58 -20.34
CA GLN A 157 -3.95 -11.16 -20.64
C GLN A 157 -4.10 -10.29 -19.39
N ASN A 158 -5.13 -10.51 -18.56
CA ASN A 158 -5.31 -9.76 -17.32
C ASN A 158 -4.15 -9.98 -16.33
N CYS A 159 -3.61 -11.20 -16.24
CA CYS A 159 -2.41 -11.46 -15.44
C CYS A 159 -1.21 -10.64 -15.94
N ASN A 160 -1.01 -10.57 -17.27
CA ASN A 160 0.02 -9.72 -17.87
C ASN A 160 -0.27 -8.24 -17.61
N ASP A 161 -1.51 -7.78 -17.79
CA ASP A 161 -1.91 -6.39 -17.57
C ASP A 161 -1.62 -5.96 -16.11
N ARG A 162 -1.85 -6.83 -15.10
CA ARG A 162 -1.54 -6.55 -13.69
C ARG A 162 -0.06 -6.23 -13.44
N THR A 163 0.86 -6.76 -14.25
CA THR A 163 2.31 -6.49 -14.10
C THR A 163 2.67 -5.02 -14.35
N TYR A 164 1.85 -4.30 -15.12
CA TYR A 164 2.00 -2.87 -15.41
C TYR A 164 1.31 -1.97 -14.40
N SER A 165 0.53 -2.52 -13.45
CA SER A 165 -0.20 -1.71 -12.45
C SER A 165 0.74 -0.80 -11.64
N ASN A 166 1.95 -1.28 -11.37
CA ASN A 166 2.97 -0.52 -10.66
C ASN A 166 3.48 0.70 -11.43
N LYS A 167 3.19 0.85 -12.73
CA LYS A 167 3.57 2.01 -13.58
C LYS A 167 2.54 3.13 -13.56
N ALA A 168 1.29 2.84 -13.17
CA ALA A 168 0.24 3.85 -13.05
C ALA A 168 0.47 4.75 -11.82
N ASN A 169 -0.05 5.97 -11.84
CA ASN A 169 -0.02 6.86 -10.67
C ASN A 169 -0.85 6.27 -9.53
N TYR A 170 -2.01 5.70 -9.87
CA TYR A 170 -2.96 5.12 -8.93
C TYR A 170 -3.48 3.78 -9.41
N VAL A 171 -3.65 2.83 -8.49
CA VAL A 171 -4.29 1.53 -8.73
C VAL A 171 -5.61 1.50 -7.96
N ILE A 172 -6.72 1.44 -8.68
CA ILE A 172 -8.09 1.44 -8.14
C ILE A 172 -8.66 0.03 -8.24
N LYS A 173 -9.16 -0.52 -7.12
CA LYS A 173 -9.92 -1.77 -7.10
C LYS A 173 -11.40 -1.49 -7.37
N SER A 174 -11.92 -1.95 -8.51
CA SER A 174 -13.34 -1.96 -8.82
C SER A 174 -14.04 -3.13 -8.16
N THR A 175 -15.18 -2.84 -7.53
CA THR A 175 -16.13 -3.82 -7.00
C THR A 175 -17.50 -3.59 -7.62
N SER A 176 -18.50 -4.42 -7.28
CA SER A 176 -19.86 -4.26 -7.81
C SER A 176 -20.55 -2.97 -7.36
N ASN A 177 -20.15 -2.39 -6.22
CA ASN A 177 -20.93 -1.34 -5.54
C ASN A 177 -20.14 -0.04 -5.29
N ASN A 178 -18.92 0.12 -5.81
CA ASN A 178 -18.07 1.29 -5.54
C ASN A 178 -17.85 2.21 -6.74
N LEU A 179 -18.74 2.17 -7.75
CA LEU A 179 -18.59 3.02 -8.94
C LEU A 179 -18.59 4.50 -8.57
N GLU A 180 -19.54 4.95 -7.74
CA GLU A 180 -19.64 6.34 -7.28
C GLU A 180 -18.39 6.77 -6.49
N ASP A 181 -17.90 5.94 -5.57
CA ASP A 181 -16.65 6.19 -4.84
C ASP A 181 -15.46 6.35 -5.80
N ILE A 182 -15.39 5.54 -6.87
CA ILE A 182 -14.32 5.63 -7.88
C ILE A 182 -14.41 6.95 -8.65
N ILE A 183 -15.60 7.40 -9.02
CA ILE A 183 -15.79 8.68 -9.73
C ILE A 183 -15.35 9.83 -8.82
N GLU A 184 -15.85 9.87 -7.58
CA GLU A 184 -15.47 10.90 -6.60
C GLU A 184 -13.96 10.90 -6.36
N LEU A 185 -13.35 9.71 -6.24
CA LEU A 185 -11.91 9.59 -6.01
C LEU A 185 -11.11 10.16 -7.19
N ILE A 186 -11.47 9.82 -8.43
CA ILE A 186 -10.78 10.33 -9.62
C ILE A 186 -10.91 11.86 -9.68
N GLU A 187 -12.09 12.42 -9.42
CA GLU A 187 -12.26 13.87 -9.39
C GLU A 187 -11.38 14.52 -8.32
N VAL A 188 -11.37 13.99 -7.09
CA VAL A 188 -10.51 14.48 -6.01
C VAL A 188 -9.02 14.42 -6.40
N LEU A 189 -8.55 13.30 -6.95
CA LEU A 189 -7.15 13.12 -7.30
C LEU A 189 -6.73 14.01 -8.48
N VAL A 190 -7.60 14.22 -9.46
CA VAL A 190 -7.36 15.13 -10.59
C VAL A 190 -7.34 16.58 -10.11
N HIS A 191 -8.32 17.01 -9.30
CA HIS A 191 -8.38 18.39 -8.78
C HIS A 191 -7.24 18.73 -7.80
N THR A 192 -6.70 17.72 -7.11
CA THR A 192 -5.57 17.89 -6.19
C THR A 192 -4.22 17.59 -6.85
N THR A 193 -4.16 17.47 -8.17
CA THR A 193 -2.88 17.30 -8.89
C THR A 193 -1.95 18.48 -8.54
N ASN A 194 -0.73 18.17 -8.07
CA ASN A 194 0.26 19.15 -7.59
C ASN A 194 -0.15 19.95 -6.35
N ILE A 195 -1.08 19.43 -5.54
CA ILE A 195 -1.40 19.96 -4.22
C ILE A 195 -0.97 18.94 -3.18
N GLY A 196 0.02 19.31 -2.36
CA GLY A 196 0.46 18.50 -1.22
C GLY A 196 -0.36 18.75 0.04
N GLY A 197 -0.22 17.87 1.04
CA GLY A 197 -0.82 18.04 2.37
C GLY A 197 -1.43 16.77 2.96
N GLY A 198 -1.91 16.87 4.19
CA GLY A 198 -2.50 15.75 4.93
C GLY A 198 -3.87 15.33 4.38
N LEU A 199 -4.13 14.03 4.36
CA LEU A 199 -5.41 13.48 3.94
C LEU A 199 -6.43 13.53 5.09
N SER A 200 -7.58 14.15 4.84
CA SER A 200 -8.71 14.09 5.77
C SER A 200 -9.29 12.69 5.86
N GLY A 201 -9.96 12.38 6.97
CA GLY A 201 -10.65 11.10 7.18
C GLY A 201 -11.66 10.75 6.08
N ARG A 202 -12.30 11.75 5.47
CA ARG A 202 -13.18 11.54 4.31
C ARG A 202 -12.40 10.98 3.11
N ILE A 203 -11.27 11.60 2.76
CA ILE A 203 -10.43 11.15 1.64
C ILE A 203 -9.80 9.80 1.96
N ILE A 204 -9.36 9.57 3.21
CA ILE A 204 -8.85 8.26 3.63
C ILE A 204 -9.91 7.18 3.41
N LYS A 205 -11.15 7.37 3.88
CA LYS A 205 -12.25 6.41 3.64
C LYS A 205 -12.48 6.14 2.16
N LEU A 206 -12.52 7.20 1.35
CA LEU A 206 -12.71 7.10 -0.10
C LEU A 206 -11.60 6.27 -0.76
N MET A 207 -10.34 6.53 -0.40
CA MET A 207 -9.19 5.78 -0.90
C MET A 207 -9.21 4.31 -0.45
N LEU A 208 -9.62 4.02 0.80
CA LEU A 208 -9.76 2.66 1.32
C LEU A 208 -10.83 1.87 0.55
N ARG A 209 -11.99 2.47 0.26
CA ARG A 209 -13.07 1.84 -0.54
C ARG A 209 -12.66 1.53 -1.97
N CYS A 210 -11.68 2.28 -2.49
CA CYS A 210 -11.08 2.05 -3.80
C CYS A 210 -9.81 1.18 -3.73
N GLY A 211 -9.49 0.59 -2.57
CA GLY A 211 -8.40 -0.38 -2.41
C GLY A 211 -7.00 0.22 -2.38
N MET A 212 -6.84 1.46 -1.90
CA MET A 212 -5.56 2.14 -1.68
C MET A 212 -5.26 2.33 -0.18
N LEU A 213 -4.05 2.80 0.13
CA LEU A 213 -3.52 3.10 1.47
C LEU A 213 -3.27 1.86 2.32
N LEU A 214 -4.32 1.13 2.69
CA LEU A 214 -4.26 -0.01 3.60
C LEU A 214 -5.20 -1.14 3.14
N ASP A 215 -4.65 -2.32 2.91
CA ASP A 215 -5.40 -3.57 2.79
C ASP A 215 -5.84 -4.06 4.20
N ASN A 216 -6.99 -4.74 4.29
CA ASN A 216 -7.63 -5.22 5.53
C ASN A 216 -8.06 -4.11 6.51
N ALA A 217 -8.13 -2.86 6.05
CA ALA A 217 -8.56 -1.73 6.85
C ALA A 217 -10.05 -1.79 7.19
N THR A 218 -10.43 -1.20 8.33
CA THR A 218 -11.83 -1.03 8.74
C THR A 218 -12.18 0.45 8.82
N GLU A 219 -13.28 0.88 8.18
CA GLU A 219 -13.65 2.31 8.13
C GLU A 219 -13.88 2.96 9.51
N SER A 220 -14.25 2.18 10.53
CA SER A 220 -14.42 2.66 11.91
C SER A 220 -13.10 3.09 12.58
N SER A 221 -11.97 2.61 12.05
CA SER A 221 -10.63 3.01 12.50
C SER A 221 -10.17 4.33 11.90
N VAL A 222 -10.87 4.88 10.90
CA VAL A 222 -10.54 6.20 10.33
C VAL A 222 -11.00 7.31 11.28
N LYS A 223 -10.08 8.22 11.61
CA LYS A 223 -10.31 9.40 12.46
C LYS A 223 -10.32 10.69 11.61
N GLY A 224 -10.08 11.85 12.23
CA GLY A 224 -10.20 13.15 11.57
C GLY A 224 -9.26 13.33 10.37
N ALA A 225 -8.02 12.88 10.47
CA ALA A 225 -7.00 12.95 9.41
C ALA A 225 -5.97 11.79 9.51
N SER A 226 -6.40 10.67 10.07
CA SER A 226 -5.53 9.53 10.38
C SER A 226 -6.33 8.23 10.42
N TYR A 227 -5.61 7.11 10.52
CA TYR A 227 -6.15 5.78 10.69
C TYR A 227 -5.52 5.10 11.90
N ASP A 228 -6.32 4.44 12.73
CA ASP A 228 -5.85 3.67 13.88
C ASP A 228 -5.45 2.25 13.47
N LEU A 229 -4.15 1.97 13.50
CA LEU A 229 -3.56 0.66 13.20
C LEU A 229 -3.81 -0.32 14.34
N LEU A 230 -4.18 -1.55 13.96
CA LEU A 230 -4.52 -2.60 14.89
C LEU A 230 -3.37 -3.61 15.01
N LEU A 231 -3.18 -4.14 16.22
CA LEU A 231 -2.19 -5.18 16.47
C LEU A 231 -2.55 -6.43 15.67
N GLY A 232 -1.63 -6.88 14.84
CA GLY A 232 -1.75 -8.07 14.01
C GLY A 232 -1.60 -9.37 14.78
N ASP A 233 -1.54 -10.46 14.03
CA ASP A 233 -1.54 -11.81 14.60
C ASP A 233 -0.13 -12.33 14.85
N GLU A 234 0.90 -11.78 14.21
CA GLU A 234 2.28 -12.27 14.29
C GLU A 234 3.16 -11.30 15.09
N TYR A 235 3.97 -11.85 16.00
CA TYR A 235 4.97 -11.11 16.74
C TYR A 235 6.24 -11.94 16.97
N TYR A 236 7.35 -11.27 17.17
CA TYR A 236 8.62 -11.86 17.57
C TYR A 236 8.94 -11.40 18.98
N TYR A 237 9.19 -12.37 19.85
CA TYR A 237 9.52 -12.15 21.25
C TYR A 237 10.31 -13.36 21.76
N ASP A 238 11.31 -13.12 22.60
CA ASP A 238 12.15 -14.16 23.21
C ASP A 238 12.75 -15.15 22.20
N GLY A 239 13.31 -14.63 21.09
CA GLY A 239 13.97 -15.47 20.10
C GLY A 239 13.03 -16.24 19.16
N LYS A 240 11.71 -16.13 19.31
CA LYS A 240 10.73 -16.93 18.58
C LYS A 240 9.66 -16.06 17.91
N ILE A 241 9.22 -16.52 16.75
CA ILE A 241 8.01 -16.00 16.12
C ILE A 241 6.82 -16.72 16.74
N ASN A 242 5.85 -15.94 17.21
CA ASN A 242 4.67 -16.39 17.89
C ASN A 242 3.42 -15.80 17.22
N HIS A 243 2.27 -16.42 17.48
CA HIS A 243 0.99 -15.96 16.95
C HIS A 243 -0.04 -15.71 18.04
N LEU A 244 -0.70 -14.56 17.97
CA LEU A 244 -1.86 -14.26 18.78
C LEU A 244 -3.10 -14.91 18.16
N THR A 245 -3.88 -15.58 19.01
CA THR A 245 -5.13 -16.25 18.63
C THR A 245 -6.27 -15.79 19.54
N ASN A 246 -7.48 -16.30 19.33
CA ASN A 246 -8.60 -16.01 20.23
C ASN A 246 -8.39 -16.63 21.63
N SER A 247 -7.67 -17.76 21.73
CA SER A 247 -7.36 -18.40 23.02
C SER A 247 -6.10 -17.83 23.68
N SER A 248 -5.10 -17.43 22.90
CA SER A 248 -3.89 -16.75 23.36
C SER A 248 -3.82 -15.34 22.76
N SER A 249 -4.62 -14.43 23.34
CA SER A 249 -4.88 -13.12 22.74
C SER A 249 -4.00 -11.98 23.27
N PHE A 250 -3.06 -12.26 24.17
CA PHE A 250 -2.20 -11.26 24.78
C PHE A 250 -0.72 -11.54 24.51
N LEU A 251 -0.01 -10.49 24.11
CA LEU A 251 1.44 -10.39 24.15
C LEU A 251 1.83 -9.64 25.42
N THR A 252 2.75 -10.20 26.20
CA THR A 252 3.36 -9.53 27.35
C THR A 252 4.79 -9.15 27.01
N ILE A 253 5.12 -7.86 27.09
CA ILE A 253 6.50 -7.36 26.96
C ILE A 253 7.01 -7.09 28.37
N GLU A 254 7.98 -7.88 28.81
CA GLU A 254 8.59 -7.72 30.13
C GLU A 254 9.36 -6.38 30.25
N PRO A 255 9.60 -5.89 31.47
CA PRO A 255 10.42 -4.71 31.70
C PRO A 255 11.77 -4.77 31.00
N TYR A 256 12.16 -3.69 30.33
CA TYR A 256 13.43 -3.54 29.62
C TYR A 256 13.65 -4.53 28.47
N ASP A 257 12.58 -5.13 27.98
CA ASP A 257 12.58 -6.07 26.84
C ASP A 257 11.94 -5.43 25.61
N TYR A 258 12.05 -6.10 24.45
CA TYR A 258 11.44 -5.64 23.21
C TYR A 258 10.65 -6.75 22.51
N ALA A 259 9.69 -6.34 21.70
CA ALA A 259 9.00 -7.21 20.77
C ALA A 259 8.92 -6.56 19.38
N ILE A 260 8.96 -7.36 18.32
CA ILE A 260 8.54 -6.89 16.99
C ILE A 260 7.11 -7.36 16.80
N VAL A 261 6.21 -6.45 16.44
CA VAL A 261 4.81 -6.79 16.19
C VAL A 261 4.42 -6.40 14.78
N SER A 262 3.54 -7.17 14.16
CA SER A 262 2.91 -6.83 12.89
C SER A 262 1.67 -5.95 13.10
N CYS A 263 1.37 -5.09 12.13
CA CYS A 263 0.03 -4.53 11.95
C CYS A 263 -0.93 -5.59 11.38
N LYS A 264 -2.22 -5.47 11.72
CA LYS A 264 -3.28 -6.22 11.05
C LYS A 264 -3.46 -5.76 9.60
N GLU A 265 -3.34 -4.45 9.38
CA GLU A 265 -3.37 -3.84 8.06
C GLU A 265 -2.04 -4.01 7.33
N SER A 266 -2.11 -4.12 6.00
CA SER A 266 -0.94 -4.08 5.12
C SER A 266 -0.98 -2.80 4.29
N ALA A 267 0.14 -2.10 4.18
CA ALA A 267 0.21 -0.85 3.43
C ALA A 267 0.23 -1.09 1.93
N ARG A 268 -0.49 -0.23 1.19
CA ARG A 268 -0.50 -0.16 -0.28
C ARG A 268 -0.48 1.30 -0.68
N ILE A 269 0.69 1.92 -0.55
CA ILE A 269 0.87 3.36 -0.62
C ILE A 269 0.97 3.82 -2.09
N PRO A 270 0.14 4.77 -2.52
CA PRO A 270 0.27 5.38 -3.85
C PRO A 270 1.62 6.07 -4.07
N ARG A 271 1.95 6.34 -5.33
CA ARG A 271 3.26 6.87 -5.74
C ARG A 271 3.55 8.30 -5.29
N ASP A 272 2.53 9.02 -4.84
CA ASP A 272 2.58 10.42 -4.45
C ASP A 272 2.11 10.63 -3.01
N ILE A 273 2.07 9.57 -2.20
CA ILE A 273 1.67 9.62 -0.80
C ILE A 273 2.79 9.05 0.06
N ILE A 274 3.03 9.67 1.20
CA ILE A 274 3.83 9.11 2.28
C ILE A 274 2.94 8.79 3.47
N GLY A 275 3.36 7.79 4.23
CA GLY A 275 2.77 7.47 5.53
C GLY A 275 3.71 7.85 6.65
N LYS A 276 3.15 8.30 7.78
CA LYS A 276 3.90 8.39 9.04
C LYS A 276 3.04 7.82 10.15
N PHE A 277 3.58 6.90 10.94
CA PHE A 277 2.80 6.31 12.03
C PHE A 277 3.49 6.45 13.39
N GLY A 278 2.72 6.65 14.44
CA GLY A 278 3.23 6.78 15.80
C GLY A 278 2.48 5.89 16.76
N LEU A 279 3.11 5.53 17.87
CA LEU A 279 2.41 4.85 18.97
C LEU A 279 1.30 5.72 19.54
N THR A 280 0.28 5.05 20.07
CA THR A 280 -0.72 5.73 20.90
C THR A 280 -0.06 6.35 22.14
N VAL A 281 -0.57 7.50 22.55
CA VAL A 281 -0.16 8.17 23.79
C VAL A 281 -0.32 7.24 25.00
N GLY A 282 -1.36 6.40 25.01
CA GLY A 282 -1.59 5.42 26.07
C GLY A 282 -0.49 4.38 26.24
N LEU A 283 0.09 3.89 25.13
CA LEU A 283 1.24 2.97 25.20
C LEU A 283 2.54 3.69 25.52
N PHE A 284 2.72 4.90 24.98
CA PHE A 284 3.86 5.75 25.33
C PHE A 284 3.91 6.04 26.84
N CYS A 285 2.79 6.40 27.45
CA CYS A 285 2.70 6.63 28.90
C CYS A 285 2.92 5.36 29.74
N GLN A 286 2.76 4.17 29.17
CA GLN A 286 3.12 2.90 29.81
C GLN A 286 4.62 2.56 29.65
N GLY A 287 5.40 3.41 28.98
CA GLY A 287 6.84 3.24 28.76
C GLY A 287 7.19 2.45 27.50
N ILE A 288 6.23 2.21 26.60
CA ILE A 288 6.51 1.60 25.29
C ILE A 288 7.01 2.67 24.31
N ILE A 289 8.14 2.39 23.68
CA ILE A 289 8.76 3.23 22.65
C ILE A 289 8.78 2.49 21.32
N LEU A 290 8.47 3.22 20.24
CA LEU A 290 8.64 2.74 18.87
C LEU A 290 10.06 3.08 18.43
N SER A 291 10.90 2.07 18.23
CA SER A 291 12.33 2.28 17.98
C SER A 291 12.68 2.41 16.49
N ASN A 292 11.84 1.90 15.59
CA ASN A 292 12.05 2.07 14.16
C ASN A 292 11.50 3.42 13.65
N GLY A 293 12.08 3.92 12.57
CA GLY A 293 11.62 5.14 11.91
C GLY A 293 10.16 4.98 11.44
N PRO A 294 9.27 5.94 11.73
CA PRO A 294 7.84 5.83 11.47
C PRO A 294 7.43 6.06 10.01
N GLN A 295 8.40 6.28 9.12
CA GLN A 295 8.18 6.77 7.77
C GLN A 295 7.90 5.62 6.81
N ILE A 296 6.93 5.83 5.92
CA ILE A 296 6.60 4.95 4.81
C ILE A 296 6.70 5.76 3.53
N ASP A 297 7.59 5.33 2.65
CA ASP A 297 7.86 6.01 1.39
C ASP A 297 6.82 5.70 0.31
N PRO A 298 6.71 6.56 -0.72
CA PRO A 298 5.74 6.37 -1.78
C PRO A 298 5.97 5.08 -2.55
N GLY A 299 4.89 4.41 -2.94
CA GLY A 299 4.94 3.12 -3.63
C GLY A 299 5.22 1.91 -2.73
N PHE A 300 5.45 2.09 -1.42
CA PHE A 300 5.60 0.97 -0.49
C PHE A 300 4.36 0.07 -0.48
N ASN A 301 4.58 -1.23 -0.58
CA ASN A 301 3.55 -2.26 -0.46
C ASN A 301 4.04 -3.34 0.49
N GLY A 302 3.33 -3.63 1.58
CA GLY A 302 3.73 -4.65 2.54
C GLY A 302 3.16 -4.44 3.94
N THR A 303 3.33 -5.45 4.79
CA THR A 303 2.95 -5.37 6.20
C THR A 303 3.89 -4.42 6.94
N LEU A 304 3.33 -3.59 7.82
CA LEU A 304 4.11 -2.74 8.70
C LEU A 304 4.50 -3.50 9.97
N PHE A 305 5.78 -3.41 10.34
CA PHE A 305 6.31 -4.00 11.56
C PHE A 305 6.82 -2.92 12.50
N CYS A 306 6.52 -3.06 13.80
CA CYS A 306 6.89 -2.12 14.83
C CYS A 306 7.81 -2.79 15.85
N LEU A 307 9.01 -2.23 16.08
CA LEU A 307 9.86 -2.64 17.20
C LEU A 307 9.43 -1.84 18.43
N LEU A 308 8.74 -2.53 19.34
CA LEU A 308 8.25 -1.99 20.60
C LEU A 308 9.24 -2.31 21.70
N PHE A 309 9.79 -1.28 22.34
CA PHE A 309 10.68 -1.42 23.48
C PHE A 309 10.00 -0.98 24.76
N ASN A 310 9.95 -1.85 25.78
CA ASN A 310 9.40 -1.51 27.08
C ASN A 310 10.48 -0.93 27.98
N THR A 311 10.51 0.39 28.10
CA THR A 311 11.45 1.10 28.98
C THR A 311 11.00 1.19 30.44
N SER A 312 9.78 0.72 30.74
CA SER A 312 9.25 0.77 32.09
C SER A 312 9.77 -0.38 32.96
N ASN A 313 9.53 -0.27 34.27
CA ASN A 313 9.79 -1.33 35.24
C ASN A 313 8.60 -2.28 35.46
N ARG A 314 7.59 -2.26 34.58
CA ARG A 314 6.39 -3.11 34.66
C ARG A 314 6.14 -3.81 33.32
N ALA A 315 5.56 -5.00 33.40
CA ALA A 315 5.12 -5.71 32.19
C ALA A 315 3.99 -4.93 31.52
N VAL A 316 4.03 -4.86 30.19
CA VAL A 316 2.97 -4.25 29.37
C VAL A 316 2.28 -5.33 28.55
N HIS A 317 0.95 -5.32 28.57
CA HIS A 317 0.14 -6.32 27.90
C HIS A 317 -0.57 -5.73 26.68
N LEU A 318 -0.33 -6.32 25.51
CA LEU A 318 -0.93 -5.93 24.25
C LEU A 318 -1.93 -6.99 23.81
N LYS A 319 -3.18 -6.59 23.59
CA LYS A 319 -4.24 -7.50 23.16
C LYS A 319 -4.33 -7.54 21.63
N ARG A 320 -4.50 -8.74 21.06
CA ARG A 320 -4.76 -8.97 19.64
C ARG A 320 -5.85 -8.03 19.12
N GLY A 321 -5.58 -7.34 18.01
CA GLY A 321 -6.51 -6.42 17.37
C GLY A 321 -6.76 -5.11 18.14
N MET A 322 -6.01 -4.81 19.20
CA MET A 322 -6.10 -3.50 19.86
C MET A 322 -5.50 -2.41 18.96
N HIS A 323 -6.06 -1.20 19.07
CA HIS A 323 -5.39 -0.01 18.55
C HIS A 323 -4.10 0.24 19.34
N TYR A 324 -2.97 0.27 18.63
CA TYR A 324 -1.67 0.45 19.26
C TYR A 324 -0.84 1.58 18.62
N ALA A 325 -1.08 1.85 17.33
CA ALA A 325 -0.45 2.93 16.58
C ALA A 325 -1.47 3.68 15.72
N THR A 326 -1.16 4.91 15.32
CA THR A 326 -1.99 5.73 14.43
C THR A 326 -1.12 6.20 13.27
N ILE A 327 -1.61 6.04 12.04
CA ILE A 327 -0.95 6.48 10.80
C ILE A 327 -1.65 7.71 10.20
N GLU A 328 -0.86 8.70 9.81
CA GLU A 328 -1.27 9.82 8.96
C GLU A 328 -0.72 9.63 7.54
N PHE A 329 -1.45 10.17 6.56
CA PHE A 329 -1.07 10.14 5.16
C PHE A 329 -0.92 11.55 4.63
N ASN A 330 0.17 11.80 3.92
CA ASN A 330 0.43 13.09 3.31
C ASN A 330 0.69 12.91 1.81
N LYS A 331 -0.03 13.68 0.99
CA LYS A 331 0.21 13.79 -0.44
C LYS A 331 1.41 14.69 -0.69
N LEU A 332 2.27 14.27 -1.61
CA LEU A 332 3.45 15.01 -2.03
C LEU A 332 3.07 16.16 -2.96
N LEU A 333 3.82 17.24 -2.87
CA LEU A 333 3.69 18.39 -3.78
C LEU A 333 4.26 18.08 -5.16
N GLU A 334 5.37 17.33 -5.20
CA GLU A 334 6.08 16.91 -6.40
C GLU A 334 6.40 15.41 -6.31
N PRO A 335 6.61 14.71 -7.44
CA PRO A 335 7.00 13.31 -7.44
C PRO A 335 8.30 13.07 -6.66
N ALA A 336 8.37 11.95 -5.94
CA ALA A 336 9.58 11.47 -5.27
C ALA A 336 9.98 10.08 -5.79
N PRO A 337 11.24 9.66 -5.60
CA PRO A 337 11.65 8.28 -5.84
C PRO A 337 10.75 7.31 -5.08
N LEU A 338 10.42 6.19 -5.73
CA LEU A 338 9.62 5.15 -5.10
C LEU A 338 10.47 4.29 -4.18
N TYR A 339 9.82 3.67 -3.21
CA TYR A 339 10.47 2.69 -2.35
C TYR A 339 10.89 1.45 -3.15
N GLU A 340 12.18 1.12 -3.12
CA GLU A 340 12.79 -0.06 -3.74
C GLU A 340 13.58 -0.92 -2.73
N GLY A 341 13.34 -0.73 -1.43
CA GLY A 341 14.07 -1.44 -0.37
C GLY A 341 13.60 -2.88 -0.13
N ASP A 342 14.37 -3.62 0.68
CA ASP A 342 14.23 -5.07 0.89
C ASP A 342 12.87 -5.52 1.46
N TYR A 343 12.15 -4.62 2.12
CA TYR A 343 10.83 -4.90 2.68
C TYR A 343 9.66 -4.80 1.69
N GLN A 344 9.92 -4.49 0.41
CA GLN A 344 8.85 -4.38 -0.59
C GLN A 344 8.17 -5.73 -0.82
N GLY A 345 6.85 -5.73 -0.74
CA GLY A 345 5.98 -6.91 -0.91
C GLY A 345 6.04 -7.91 0.25
N LYS A 346 6.77 -7.60 1.33
CA LYS A 346 6.93 -8.51 2.47
C LYS A 346 5.72 -8.45 3.39
N SER A 347 5.28 -9.62 3.84
CA SER A 347 4.09 -9.75 4.69
C SER A 347 4.32 -10.50 5.99
N LYS A 348 5.47 -11.16 6.14
CA LYS A 348 5.81 -11.97 7.31
C LYS A 348 6.95 -11.36 8.10
N ILE A 349 6.90 -11.52 9.42
CA ILE A 349 7.90 -10.97 10.34
C ILE A 349 9.30 -11.53 10.12
N ILE A 350 9.41 -12.77 9.61
CA ILE A 350 10.69 -13.41 9.33
C ILE A 350 11.48 -12.63 8.27
N ASP A 351 10.81 -11.95 7.34
CA ASP A 351 11.45 -11.09 6.35
C ASP A 351 12.00 -9.79 6.97
N TYR A 352 11.56 -9.44 8.18
CA TYR A 352 11.95 -8.22 8.89
C TYR A 352 13.09 -8.46 9.89
N ILE A 353 13.22 -9.69 10.42
CA ILE A 353 14.21 -10.03 11.45
C ILE A 353 15.57 -10.32 10.77
N PRO A 354 16.65 -9.57 11.10
CA PRO A 354 17.99 -9.92 10.62
C PRO A 354 18.40 -11.30 11.13
N ALA A 355 19.07 -12.11 10.29
CA ALA A 355 19.58 -13.43 10.69
C ALA A 355 20.43 -13.40 11.99
N ASN A 356 21.11 -12.28 12.21
CA ASN A 356 22.01 -12.01 13.32
C ASN A 356 21.24 -11.63 14.61
N ALA A 357 20.01 -11.12 14.49
CA ALA A 357 19.19 -10.64 15.60
C ALA A 357 18.48 -11.76 16.37
N LEU A 358 18.48 -13.00 15.84
CA LEU A 358 18.00 -14.17 16.58
C LEU A 358 18.80 -14.46 17.86
N HIS A 359 19.99 -13.88 18.00
CA HIS A 359 20.87 -13.97 19.17
C HIS A 359 21.09 -12.57 19.76
N GLY A 360 20.01 -11.88 20.15
CA GLY A 360 20.10 -10.51 20.65
C GLY A 360 20.96 -10.38 21.91
N ALA A 361 21.89 -9.43 21.93
CA ALA A 361 22.80 -9.13 23.05
C ALA A 361 22.07 -8.87 24.38
N ILE A 362 20.85 -8.35 24.35
CA ILE A 362 20.02 -8.14 25.55
C ILE A 362 19.59 -9.47 26.17
N ASN A 363 19.25 -10.48 25.35
CA ASN A 363 18.92 -11.82 25.86
C ASN A 363 20.14 -12.51 26.46
N GLU A 364 21.34 -12.29 25.91
CA GLU A 364 22.58 -12.76 26.52
C GLU A 364 22.87 -12.06 27.85
N LEU A 365 22.75 -10.73 27.91
CA LEU A 365 22.86 -9.95 29.16
C LEU A 365 21.85 -10.40 30.22
N LYS A 366 20.59 -10.68 29.83
CA LYS A 366 19.55 -11.17 30.74
C LYS A 366 19.94 -12.53 31.32
N LYS A 367 20.44 -13.45 30.48
CA LYS A 367 20.97 -14.76 30.94
C LYS A 367 22.16 -14.59 31.89
N GLU A 368 23.06 -13.67 31.62
CA GLU A 368 24.19 -13.36 32.51
C GLU A 368 23.72 -12.80 33.86
N ILE A 369 22.75 -11.88 33.87
CA ILE A 369 22.17 -11.33 35.10
C ILE A 369 21.45 -12.41 35.92
N GLU A 370 20.68 -13.29 35.28
CA GLU A 370 20.03 -14.41 35.96
C GLU A 370 21.05 -15.38 36.56
N LYS A 371 22.12 -15.67 35.82
CA LYS A 371 23.23 -16.48 36.33
C LYS A 371 23.86 -15.84 37.57
N LEU A 372 24.15 -14.55 37.53
CA LEU A 372 24.69 -13.79 38.68
C LEU A 372 23.75 -13.79 39.88
N LYS A 373 22.44 -13.62 39.68
CA LYS A 373 21.45 -13.72 40.77
C LYS A 373 21.44 -15.11 41.41
N ASN A 374 21.56 -16.16 40.59
CA ASN A 374 21.58 -17.53 41.09
C ASN A 374 22.86 -17.82 41.88
N GLU A 375 24.02 -17.40 41.36
CA GLU A 375 25.31 -17.48 42.07
C GLU A 375 25.26 -16.72 43.41
N SER A 376 24.67 -15.52 43.42
CA SER A 376 24.47 -14.74 44.64
C SER A 376 23.61 -15.48 45.69
N ARG A 377 22.54 -16.18 45.26
CA ARG A 377 21.70 -16.97 46.18
C ARG A 377 22.47 -18.17 46.75
N ILE A 378 23.26 -18.85 45.92
CA ILE A 378 24.11 -19.96 46.37
C ILE A 378 25.11 -19.46 47.42
N MET A 379 25.75 -18.32 47.17
CA MET A 379 26.68 -17.70 48.12
C MET A 379 26.00 -17.33 49.46
N GLN A 380 24.77 -16.80 49.42
CA GLN A 380 24.00 -16.52 50.64
C GLN A 380 23.72 -17.81 51.43
N ASN A 381 23.32 -18.89 50.77
CA ASN A 381 23.07 -20.17 51.43
C ASN A 381 24.33 -20.76 52.08
N ILE A 382 25.48 -20.67 51.39
CA ILE A 382 26.77 -21.09 51.96
C ILE A 382 27.11 -20.25 53.19
N TYR A 383 26.95 -18.92 53.11
CA TYR A 383 27.22 -18.02 54.23
C TYR A 383 26.33 -18.34 55.45
N LEU A 384 25.02 -18.53 55.23
CA LEU A 384 24.08 -18.97 56.27
C LEU A 384 24.49 -20.32 56.89
N GLY A 385 24.94 -21.28 56.06
CA GLY A 385 25.44 -22.57 56.53
C GLY A 385 26.71 -22.45 57.39
N VAL A 386 27.68 -21.62 56.98
CA VAL A 386 28.91 -21.38 57.75
C VAL A 386 28.61 -20.69 59.07
N VAL A 387 27.75 -19.67 59.07
CA VAL A 387 27.32 -18.97 60.28
C VAL A 387 26.61 -19.93 61.24
N ALA A 388 25.71 -20.78 60.73
CA ALA A 388 25.05 -21.81 61.54
C ALA A 388 26.04 -22.81 62.16
N LEU A 389 27.04 -23.25 61.39
CA LEU A 389 28.10 -24.13 61.88
C LEU A 389 28.94 -23.46 62.97
N MET A 390 29.30 -22.18 62.79
CA MET A 390 30.01 -21.40 63.81
C MET A 390 29.20 -21.32 65.12
N PHE A 391 27.90 -21.04 65.03
CA PHE A 391 27.03 -21.04 66.22
C PHE A 391 26.92 -22.41 66.87
N ALA A 392 26.85 -23.49 66.09
CA ALA A 392 26.84 -24.86 66.62
C ALA A 392 28.14 -25.20 67.36
N ILE A 393 29.30 -24.85 66.78
CA ILE A 393 30.61 -25.04 67.42
C ILE A 393 30.71 -24.19 68.70
N LEU A 394 30.28 -22.92 68.67
CA LEU A 394 30.28 -22.06 69.85
C LEU A 394 29.40 -22.62 70.97
N SER A 395 28.23 -23.16 70.60
CA SER A 395 27.29 -23.77 71.55
C SER A 395 27.88 -25.04 72.18
N ILE A 396 28.56 -25.88 71.40
CA ILE A 396 29.26 -27.07 71.92
C ILE A 396 30.40 -26.66 72.87
N LEU A 397 31.19 -25.65 72.50
CA LEU A 397 32.28 -25.13 73.35
C LEU A 397 31.78 -24.51 74.65
N LEU A 398 30.59 -23.89 74.65
CA LEU A 398 29.94 -23.34 75.84
C LEU A 398 29.40 -24.43 76.78
N VAL A 399 28.98 -25.59 76.25
CA VAL A 399 28.47 -26.73 77.04
C VAL A 399 29.59 -27.60 77.61
N LEU A 400 30.77 -27.61 76.97
CA LEU A 400 31.95 -28.37 77.41
C LEU A 400 32.84 -27.62 78.43
N LYS A 401 32.46 -26.40 78.80
CA LYS A 401 33.04 -25.61 79.91
C LYS A 401 32.12 -25.69 81.12
#